data_AF-A0A7Y6XLP4-F1
#
_entry.id   AF-A0A7Y6XLP4-F1
#
_cell.length_a   1.000
_cell.length_b   1.000
_cell.length_c   1.000
_cell.angle_alpha   90.00
_cell.angle_beta   90.00
_cell.angle_gamma   90.00
#
_symmetry.space_group_name_H-M   'P 1'
#
loop_
_entity.id
_entity.type
_entity.pdbx_description
1 polymer ?
#
loop_
_entity_poly.entity_id
_entity_poly.type
_entity_poly.pdbx_seq_one_letter_code
_entity_poly.pdbx_strand_id
1 'polypeptide(L)'
;LYYGLDQLALSGFKSRRIRALVWLLTLGRKPKLPRGERLRLALEQLGPIFVKFGQVLSTRRDLLPPDVADELAKLQDRVPPFDPKVAAAIVEKSLGKPLSALFHRFDHHPVASASIAQVHFATLRGGPYDGREVAVKVLRPGMLPVIDSDLALMRDLAT
;
A
#
# COMPACT_ATOMS: atom_id res chain seq x y z
N LEU A 1 14.06 -18.11 -4.02
CA LEU A 1 15.48 -18.43 -3.68
C LEU A 1 16.50 -17.42 -4.26
N TYR A 2 16.08 -16.35 -4.94
CA TYR A 2 16.95 -15.48 -5.74
C TYR A 2 17.53 -14.25 -4.99
N TYR A 3 17.10 -13.98 -3.76
CA TYR A 3 17.40 -12.70 -3.08
C TYR A 3 18.14 -12.76 -1.74
N GLY A 4 18.60 -13.91 -1.29
CA GLY A 4 19.40 -13.98 -0.06
C GLY A 4 18.63 -13.51 1.19
N LEU A 5 17.41 -14.02 1.34
CA LEU A 5 16.57 -13.90 2.54
C LEU A 5 17.17 -14.60 3.77
N ASP A 6 18.17 -15.46 3.55
CA ASP A 6 18.94 -16.17 4.56
C ASP A 6 19.69 -15.26 5.52
N GLN A 7 20.15 -14.08 5.07
CA GLN A 7 20.87 -13.14 5.92
C GLN A 7 19.96 -12.31 6.85
N LEU A 8 18.67 -12.17 6.54
CA LEU A 8 17.71 -11.41 7.34
C LEU A 8 16.99 -12.29 8.37
N ALA A 9 16.80 -13.57 8.08
CA ALA A 9 16.28 -14.53 9.06
C ALA A 9 17.28 -14.80 10.22
N LEU A 10 18.58 -14.54 10.01
CA LEU A 10 19.63 -14.92 10.95
C LEU A 10 19.88 -13.94 12.12
N SER A 11 19.31 -12.73 12.12
CA SER A 11 19.46 -11.82 13.27
C SER A 11 18.49 -12.13 14.43
N GLY A 12 17.50 -13.01 14.22
CA GLY A 12 16.48 -13.37 15.22
C GLY A 12 16.67 -14.73 15.92
N PHE A 13 17.52 -15.63 15.41
CA PHE A 13 17.63 -17.00 15.93
C PHE A 13 18.89 -17.22 16.79
N LYS A 14 18.71 -17.54 18.08
CA LYS A 14 19.78 -17.84 19.04
C LYS A 14 20.53 -19.17 18.78
N SER A 15 20.10 -20.00 17.83
CA SER A 15 20.68 -21.34 17.62
C SER A 15 21.99 -21.31 16.82
N ARG A 16 23.08 -21.80 17.44
CA ARG A 16 24.41 -21.94 16.81
C ARG A 16 24.41 -22.86 15.58
N ARG A 17 23.51 -23.85 15.52
CA ARG A 17 23.43 -24.83 14.42
C ARG A 17 22.84 -24.22 13.15
N ILE A 18 21.81 -23.38 13.30
CA ILE A 18 21.19 -22.66 12.16
C ILE A 18 22.20 -21.67 11.57
N ARG A 19 22.96 -20.97 12.42
CA ARG A 19 24.04 -20.08 11.98
C ARG A 19 25.11 -20.81 11.18
N ALA A 20 25.57 -21.98 11.67
CA ALA A 20 26.57 -22.78 10.98
C ALA A 20 26.07 -23.32 9.63
N LEU A 21 24.81 -23.79 9.59
CA LEU A 21 24.19 -24.30 8.37
C LEU A 21 24.03 -23.20 7.31
N VAL A 22 23.50 -22.03 7.70
CA VAL A 22 23.36 -20.91 6.77
C VAL A 22 24.72 -20.38 6.34
N TRP A 23 25.70 -20.28 7.24
CA TRP A 23 27.07 -19.91 6.88
C TRP A 23 27.66 -20.86 5.83
N LEU A 24 27.52 -22.17 6.02
CA LEU A 24 27.96 -23.20 5.06
C LEU A 24 27.27 -23.05 3.69
N LEU A 25 25.96 -22.79 3.69
CA LEU A 25 25.15 -22.63 2.47
C LEU A 25 25.34 -21.27 1.77
N THR A 26 25.94 -20.28 2.44
CA THR A 26 26.13 -18.91 1.93
C THR A 26 27.58 -18.54 1.66
N LEU A 27 28.51 -19.43 1.99
CA LEU A 27 29.94 -19.28 1.72
C LEU A 27 30.20 -19.03 0.22
N GLY A 28 30.79 -17.88 -0.11
CA GLY A 28 31.18 -17.50 -1.47
C GLY A 28 30.16 -16.65 -2.26
N ARG A 29 28.94 -16.42 -1.74
CA ARG A 29 27.97 -15.53 -2.40
C ARG A 29 28.20 -14.07 -1.99
N LYS A 30 28.66 -13.24 -2.93
CA LYS A 30 28.68 -11.78 -2.79
C LYS A 30 27.37 -11.20 -3.33
N PRO A 31 26.41 -10.80 -2.48
CA PRO A 31 25.19 -10.16 -2.96
C PRO A 31 25.54 -8.82 -3.62
N LYS A 32 25.02 -8.59 -4.84
CA LYS A 32 25.25 -7.35 -5.60
C LYS A 32 24.46 -6.15 -5.08
N LEU A 33 23.40 -6.37 -4.30
CA LEU A 33 22.47 -5.35 -3.81
C LEU A 33 22.56 -5.16 -2.29
N PRO A 34 22.34 -3.94 -1.78
CA PRO A 34 22.20 -3.65 -0.36
C PRO A 34 21.15 -4.54 0.32
N ARG A 35 21.34 -4.85 1.60
CA ARG A 35 20.47 -5.79 2.34
C ARG A 35 19.00 -5.34 2.41
N GLY A 36 18.74 -4.04 2.57
CA GLY A 36 17.37 -3.50 2.62
C GLY A 36 16.64 -3.70 1.29
N GLU A 37 17.33 -3.42 0.19
CA GLU A 37 16.77 -3.57 -1.16
C GLU A 37 16.50 -5.05 -1.48
N ARG A 38 17.41 -5.94 -1.07
CA ARG A 38 17.20 -7.39 -1.19
C ARG A 38 15.99 -7.87 -0.39
N LEU A 39 15.80 -7.36 0.83
CA LEU A 39 14.63 -7.68 1.65
C LEU A 39 13.35 -7.23 0.94
N ARG A 40 13.30 -5.97 0.49
CA ARG A 40 12.15 -5.39 -0.22
C ARG A 40 11.79 -6.23 -1.44
N LEU A 41 12.74 -6.47 -2.33
CA LEU A 41 12.55 -7.26 -3.55
C LEU A 41 12.13 -8.70 -3.25
N ALA A 42 12.63 -9.27 -2.15
CA ALA A 42 12.23 -10.59 -1.72
C ALA A 42 10.79 -10.64 -1.18
N LEU A 43 10.35 -9.63 -0.43
CA LEU A 43 8.97 -9.50 0.00
C LEU A 43 8.03 -9.29 -1.18
N GLU A 44 8.44 -8.50 -2.19
CA GLU A 44 7.73 -8.33 -3.45
C GLU A 44 7.61 -9.64 -4.24
N GLN A 45 8.70 -10.40 -4.38
CA GLN A 45 8.68 -11.70 -5.08
C GLN A 45 7.86 -12.77 -4.37
N LEU A 46 7.84 -12.76 -3.04
CA LEU A 46 7.05 -13.70 -2.25
C LEU A 46 5.55 -13.39 -2.30
N GLY A 47 5.17 -12.21 -2.80
CA GLY A 47 3.80 -11.87 -3.13
C GLY A 47 3.07 -11.02 -2.08
N PRO A 48 1.76 -10.77 -2.29
CA PRO A 48 1.00 -9.72 -1.59
C PRO A 48 1.02 -9.79 -0.06
N ILE A 49 1.02 -11.00 0.51
CA ILE A 49 1.05 -11.21 1.97
C ILE A 49 2.37 -10.67 2.56
N PHE A 50 3.50 -10.95 1.90
CA PHE A 50 4.82 -10.53 2.37
C PHE A 50 5.06 -9.03 2.15
N VAL A 51 4.48 -8.46 1.08
CA VAL A 51 4.44 -7.00 0.88
C VAL A 51 3.69 -6.32 2.04
N LYS A 52 2.49 -6.81 2.42
CA LYS A 52 1.74 -6.29 3.56
C LYS A 52 2.52 -6.41 4.88
N PHE A 53 3.21 -7.53 5.09
CA PHE A 53 4.08 -7.70 6.24
C PHE A 53 5.22 -6.66 6.26
N GLY A 54 5.88 -6.45 5.13
CA GLY A 54 6.90 -5.41 4.96
C GLY A 54 6.35 -3.99 5.22
N GLN A 55 5.13 -3.72 4.76
CA GLN A 55 4.43 -2.48 5.04
C GLN A 55 4.21 -2.29 6.56
N VAL A 56 3.69 -3.30 7.27
CA VAL A 56 3.50 -3.22 8.73
C VAL A 56 4.84 -2.98 9.44
N LEU A 57 5.89 -3.72 9.08
CA LEU A 57 7.22 -3.55 9.67
C LEU A 57 7.80 -2.15 9.42
N SER A 58 7.59 -1.58 8.24
CA SER A 58 8.09 -0.24 7.91
C SER A 58 7.50 0.88 8.77
N THR A 59 6.35 0.65 9.42
CA THR A 59 5.77 1.59 10.39
C THR A 59 6.52 1.61 11.73
N ARG A 60 7.30 0.56 12.02
CA ARG A 60 8.12 0.39 13.23
C ARG A 60 9.59 0.62 12.95
N ARG A 61 9.90 1.84 12.49
CA ARG A 61 11.28 2.26 12.17
C ARG A 61 12.24 2.15 13.37
N ASP A 62 11.72 2.21 14.58
CA ASP A 62 12.44 1.99 15.84
C ASP A 62 13.02 0.57 15.99
N LEU A 63 12.44 -0.41 15.29
CA LEU A 63 12.83 -1.82 15.37
C LEU A 63 13.77 -2.26 14.23
N LEU A 64 14.06 -1.37 13.28
CA LEU A 64 14.77 -1.70 12.04
C LEU A 64 16.01 -0.82 11.86
N PRO A 65 17.12 -1.36 11.31
CA PRO A 65 18.20 -0.53 10.82
C PRO A 65 17.70 0.50 9.79
N PRO A 66 18.23 1.74 9.78
CA PRO A 66 17.72 2.80 8.90
C PRO A 66 17.66 2.42 7.42
N ASP A 67 18.69 1.73 6.92
CA ASP A 67 18.77 1.27 5.53
C ASP A 67 17.70 0.24 5.15
N VAL A 68 17.24 -0.56 6.12
CA VAL A 68 16.15 -1.52 5.92
C VAL A 68 14.80 -0.82 6.03
N ALA A 69 14.64 0.08 7.01
CA ALA A 69 13.42 0.86 7.19
C ALA A 69 13.10 1.72 5.96
N ASP A 70 14.11 2.37 5.37
CA ASP A 70 13.95 3.20 4.18
C ASP A 70 13.53 2.38 2.95
N GLU A 71 14.07 1.18 2.79
CA GLU A 71 13.68 0.29 1.70
C GLU A 71 12.28 -0.31 1.92
N LEU A 72 11.94 -0.76 3.13
CA LEU A 72 10.60 -1.26 3.42
C LEU A 72 9.53 -0.16 3.32
N ALA A 73 9.89 1.11 3.58
CA ALA A 73 8.99 2.24 3.36
C ALA A 73 8.60 2.42 1.88
N LYS A 74 9.39 1.89 0.93
CA LYS A 74 9.02 1.88 -0.49
C LYS A 74 7.94 0.85 -0.83
N LEU A 75 7.71 -0.13 0.05
CA LEU A 75 6.56 -1.04 -0.08
C LEU A 75 5.25 -0.34 0.28
N GLN A 76 5.30 0.82 0.95
CA GLN A 76 4.10 1.59 1.23
C GLN A 76 3.45 2.00 -0.08
N ASP A 77 2.16 1.73 -0.16
CA ASP A 77 1.37 1.95 -1.34
C ASP A 77 1.17 3.47 -1.52
N ARG A 78 2.08 4.11 -2.25
CA ARG A 78 1.92 5.50 -2.70
C ARG A 78 1.17 5.49 -4.02
N VAL A 79 -0.12 5.23 -3.94
CA VAL A 79 -0.95 5.14 -5.13
C VAL A 79 -1.18 6.55 -5.66
N PRO A 80 -0.66 6.91 -6.86
CA PRO A 80 -0.89 8.22 -7.42
C PRO A 80 -2.40 8.44 -7.61
N PRO A 81 -2.90 9.66 -7.40
CA PRO A 81 -4.31 9.94 -7.64
C PRO A 81 -4.68 9.65 -9.10
N PHE A 82 -5.90 9.18 -9.31
CA PHE A 82 -6.44 9.07 -10.66
C PHE A 82 -6.99 10.43 -11.12
N ASP A 83 -7.24 10.55 -12.43
CA ASP A 83 -7.61 11.81 -13.08
C ASP A 83 -8.78 12.51 -12.34
N PRO A 84 -8.61 13.77 -11.90
CA PRO A 84 -9.65 14.58 -11.29
C PRO A 84 -10.97 14.64 -12.06
N LYS A 85 -10.92 14.60 -13.40
CA LYS A 85 -12.11 14.60 -14.26
C LYS A 85 -12.90 13.30 -14.11
N VAL A 86 -12.20 12.17 -13.99
CA VAL A 86 -12.81 10.86 -13.72
C VAL A 86 -13.46 10.86 -12.34
N ALA A 87 -12.80 11.45 -11.33
CA ALA A 87 -13.37 11.57 -9.98
C ALA A 87 -14.66 12.40 -9.98
N ALA A 88 -14.64 13.57 -10.62
CA ALA A 88 -15.81 14.41 -10.77
C ALA A 88 -16.97 13.66 -11.47
N ALA A 89 -16.69 13.01 -12.60
CA ALA A 89 -17.69 12.25 -13.34
C ALA A 89 -18.30 11.09 -12.51
N ILE A 90 -17.49 10.40 -11.69
CA ILE A 90 -17.99 9.34 -10.78
C ILE A 90 -18.96 9.93 -9.75
N VAL A 91 -18.61 11.07 -9.15
CA VAL A 91 -19.47 11.73 -8.15
C VAL A 91 -20.79 12.17 -8.79
N GLU A 92 -20.73 12.84 -9.93
CA GLU A 92 -21.92 13.31 -10.65
C GLU A 92 -22.81 12.16 -11.09
N LYS A 93 -22.22 11.09 -11.63
CA LYS A 93 -22.96 9.87 -12.01
C LYS A 93 -23.63 9.20 -10.82
N SER A 94 -22.94 9.13 -9.67
CA SER A 94 -23.45 8.45 -8.48
C SER A 94 -24.57 9.24 -7.78
N LEU A 95 -24.53 10.57 -7.86
CA LEU A 95 -25.49 11.46 -7.19
C LEU A 95 -26.54 12.05 -8.15
N GLY A 96 -26.42 11.79 -9.45
CA GLY A 96 -27.38 12.20 -10.49
C GLY A 96 -27.46 13.70 -10.74
N LYS A 97 -26.46 14.48 -10.31
CA LYS A 97 -26.43 15.95 -10.40
C LYS A 97 -25.03 16.45 -10.70
N PRO A 98 -24.88 17.60 -11.38
CA PRO A 98 -23.57 18.20 -11.59
C PRO A 98 -22.96 18.68 -10.27
N LEU A 99 -21.63 18.71 -10.16
CA LEU A 99 -20.93 19.15 -8.95
C LEU A 99 -21.35 20.56 -8.49
N SER A 100 -21.61 21.46 -9.45
CA SER A 100 -22.07 22.84 -9.18
C SER A 100 -23.45 22.94 -8.53
N ALA A 101 -24.27 21.89 -8.65
CA ALA A 101 -25.55 21.78 -7.96
C ALA A 101 -25.42 21.14 -6.58
N LEU A 102 -24.35 20.36 -6.35
CA LEU A 102 -24.09 19.61 -5.11
C LEU A 102 -23.21 20.37 -4.12
N PHE A 103 -22.29 21.18 -4.61
CA PHE A 103 -21.25 21.83 -3.81
C PHE A 103 -21.08 23.31 -4.18
N HIS A 104 -20.81 24.15 -3.17
CA HIS A 104 -20.31 25.51 -3.38
C HIS A 104 -18.89 25.51 -3.90
N ARG A 105 -18.08 24.56 -3.44
CA ARG A 105 -16.71 24.32 -3.87
C ARG A 105 -16.45 22.83 -3.86
N PHE A 106 -15.80 22.33 -4.89
CA PHE A 106 -15.25 20.98 -4.94
C PHE A 106 -13.78 21.09 -5.36
N ASP A 107 -12.86 20.63 -4.53
CA ASP A 107 -11.44 20.63 -4.88
C ASP A 107 -11.14 19.46 -5.81
N HIS A 108 -10.80 19.78 -7.06
CA HIS A 108 -10.44 18.77 -8.05
C HIS A 108 -9.11 18.08 -7.71
N HIS A 109 -8.23 18.72 -6.94
CA HIS A 109 -7.02 18.07 -6.47
C HIS A 109 -7.33 17.25 -5.21
N PRO A 110 -7.07 15.93 -5.21
CA PRO A 110 -7.33 15.13 -4.03
C PRO A 110 -6.34 15.48 -2.91
N VAL A 111 -6.84 15.55 -1.68
CA VAL A 111 -6.00 15.71 -0.48
C VAL A 111 -5.26 14.42 -0.14
N ALA A 112 -5.83 13.27 -0.49
CA ALA A 112 -5.23 11.96 -0.24
C ALA A 112 -5.62 10.98 -1.33
N SER A 113 -4.72 10.04 -1.63
CA SER A 113 -4.97 8.91 -2.52
C SER A 113 -4.50 7.63 -1.84
N ALA A 114 -5.37 6.64 -1.81
CA ALA A 114 -5.12 5.31 -1.26
C ALA A 114 -5.47 4.26 -2.32
N SER A 115 -5.19 2.99 -2.00
CA SER A 115 -5.41 1.85 -2.90
C SER A 115 -6.84 1.78 -3.46
N ILE A 116 -7.85 1.97 -2.61
CA ILE A 116 -9.26 1.79 -2.99
C ILE A 116 -9.94 3.09 -3.42
N ALA A 117 -9.50 4.23 -2.90
CA ALA A 117 -10.20 5.51 -3.06
C ALA A 117 -9.25 6.69 -2.97
N GLN A 118 -9.67 7.83 -3.49
CA GLN A 118 -9.06 9.12 -3.21
C GLN A 118 -10.07 10.06 -2.54
N VAL A 119 -9.57 11.08 -1.86
CA VAL A 119 -10.37 11.98 -1.02
C VAL A 119 -10.23 13.40 -1.55
N HIS A 120 -11.37 14.09 -1.69
CA HIS A 120 -11.45 15.49 -2.11
C HIS A 120 -12.13 16.32 -1.03
N PHE A 121 -11.71 17.56 -0.84
CA PHE A 121 -12.45 18.50 0.00
C PHE A 121 -13.54 19.18 -0.80
N ALA A 122 -14.69 19.39 -0.17
CA ALA A 122 -15.80 20.12 -0.76
C ALA A 122 -16.61 20.87 0.30
N THR A 123 -17.45 21.79 -0.16
CA THR A 123 -18.40 22.53 0.68
C THR A 123 -19.81 22.25 0.16
N LEU A 124 -20.68 21.69 0.98
CA LEU A 124 -22.04 21.31 0.57
C LEU A 124 -22.86 22.52 0.14
N ARG A 125 -23.72 22.32 -0.86
CA ARG A 125 -24.70 23.31 -1.32
C ARG A 125 -26.12 22.77 -1.14
N GLY A 126 -26.97 23.60 -0.54
CA GLY A 126 -28.39 23.36 -0.35
C GLY A 126 -28.73 22.40 0.80
N GLY A 127 -30.00 22.38 1.16
CA GLY A 127 -30.52 21.56 2.25
C GLY A 127 -30.07 22.03 3.65
N PRO A 128 -30.29 21.22 4.69
CA PRO A 128 -30.05 21.61 6.08
C PRO A 128 -28.56 21.69 6.47
N TYR A 129 -27.65 21.24 5.60
CA TYR A 129 -26.20 21.23 5.85
C TYR A 129 -25.44 22.16 4.90
N ASP A 130 -26.11 23.14 4.32
CA ASP A 130 -25.53 24.13 3.41
C ASP A 130 -24.30 24.82 4.02
N GLY A 131 -23.26 25.02 3.22
CA GLY A 131 -22.02 25.65 3.64
C GLY A 131 -21.08 24.76 4.47
N ARG A 132 -21.46 23.51 4.80
CA ARG A 132 -20.61 22.62 5.59
C ARG A 132 -19.45 22.04 4.78
N GLU A 133 -18.25 22.08 5.34
CA GLU A 133 -17.07 21.41 4.77
C GLU A 133 -17.14 19.89 4.95
N VAL A 134 -16.81 19.16 3.90
CA VAL A 134 -16.87 17.69 3.85
C VAL A 134 -15.67 17.11 3.11
N ALA A 135 -15.34 15.87 3.46
CA ALA A 135 -14.40 15.03 2.72
C ALA A 135 -15.18 14.04 1.84
N VAL A 136 -15.07 14.19 0.52
CA VAL A 136 -15.71 13.33 -0.47
C VAL A 136 -14.74 12.22 -0.85
N LYS A 137 -15.03 10.99 -0.40
CA LYS A 137 -14.28 9.79 -0.79
C LYS A 137 -14.82 9.23 -2.09
N VAL A 138 -13.96 9.14 -3.10
CA VAL A 138 -14.30 8.62 -4.43
C VAL A 138 -13.55 7.32 -4.66
N LEU A 139 -14.31 6.23 -4.88
CA LEU A 139 -13.75 4.91 -5.19
C LEU A 139 -13.00 4.94 -6.52
N ARG A 140 -11.85 4.27 -6.58
CA ARG A 140 -11.06 4.13 -7.81
C ARG A 140 -11.86 3.30 -8.82
N PRO A 141 -11.93 3.73 -10.10
CA PRO A 141 -12.62 2.96 -11.12
C PRO A 141 -12.01 1.56 -11.26
N GLY A 142 -12.87 0.55 -11.46
CA GLY A 142 -12.43 -0.84 -11.66
C GLY A 142 -11.95 -1.56 -10.40
N MET A 143 -12.23 -1.06 -9.19
CA MET A 143 -11.78 -1.71 -7.96
C MET A 143 -12.59 -2.96 -7.57
N LEU A 144 -13.84 -3.09 -8.02
CA LEU A 144 -14.69 -4.24 -7.67
C LEU A 144 -14.06 -5.60 -8.06
N PRO A 145 -13.62 -5.83 -9.31
CA PRO A 145 -12.95 -7.09 -9.67
C PRO A 145 -11.69 -7.39 -8.86
N VAL A 146 -10.95 -6.34 -8.46
CA VAL A 146 -9.74 -6.48 -7.64
C VAL A 146 -10.10 -6.96 -6.24
N ILE A 147 -11.12 -6.36 -5.63
CA ILE A 147 -11.64 -6.77 -4.31
C ILE A 147 -12.16 -8.21 -4.37
N ASP A 148 -12.90 -8.57 -5.42
CA ASP A 148 -13.44 -9.92 -5.57
C ASP A 148 -12.33 -10.97 -5.71
N SER A 149 -11.27 -10.67 -6.48
CA SER A 149 -10.10 -11.53 -6.60
C SER A 149 -9.35 -11.69 -5.28
N ASP A 150 -9.17 -10.61 -4.53
CA ASP A 150 -8.51 -10.65 -3.22
C ASP A 150 -9.31 -11.51 -2.22
N LEU A 151 -10.64 -11.35 -2.20
CA LEU A 151 -11.52 -12.15 -1.35
C LEU A 151 -11.54 -13.63 -1.75
N ALA A 152 -11.45 -13.95 -3.05
CA ALA A 152 -11.35 -15.33 -3.52
C ALA A 152 -10.08 -16.01 -2.98
N LEU A 153 -8.92 -15.35 -3.11
CA LEU A 153 -7.65 -15.85 -2.57
C LEU A 153 -7.71 -16.05 -1.04
N MET A 154 -8.38 -15.16 -0.31
CA MET A 154 -8.55 -15.31 1.13
C MET A 154 -9.41 -16.53 1.50
N ARG A 155 -10.43 -16.85 0.69
CA ARG A 155 -11.27 -18.04 0.89
C ARG A 155 -10.48 -19.32 0.62
N ASP A 156 -9.68 -19.34 -0.44
CA ASP A 156 -8.83 -20.48 -0.78
C ASP A 156 -7.80 -20.78 0.31
N LEU A 157 -7.26 -19.75 0.97
CA LEU A 157 -6.32 -19.92 2.08
C LEU A 157 -6.97 -20.29 3.43
N ALA A 158 -8.27 -20.04 3.58
CA ALA A 158 -9.02 -20.36 4.79
C ALA A 158 -9.55 -21.80 4.82
N THR A 159 -9.38 -22.54 3.73
CA THR A 159 -9.82 -23.94 3.55
C THR A 159 -8.62 -24.88 3.64
#